data_AF-G2R195-F1
#
_entry.id   AF-G2R195-F1
#
_cell.length_a   1.000
_cell.length_b   1.000
_cell.length_c   1.000
_cell.angle_alpha   90.00
_cell.angle_beta   90.00
_cell.angle_gamma   90.00
#
_symmetry.space_group_name_H-M   'P 1'
#
loop_
_entity.id
_entity.type
_entity.pdbx_description
1 polymer ?
#
loop_
_entity_poly.entity_id
_entity_poly.type
_entity_poly.pdbx_seq_one_letter_code
_entity_poly.pdbx_strand_id
1 'polypeptide(L)'
;MGKPGEPLRLLVDFADLLIELWHRCLTERYYEPIYYLAALLSYALELNTVDVAPHVISSLIPVCATTCRLVALPRLHGDGDLSEHSDAVTQRLRLNIDVVQCLSLLYLAALGCLPRPLGESGPADAQTEFWRTMELEFALTMLSPKHPEADWMAMMLLLRTSAAPDSIGPIPSTTDLPSGRTKVRSPAEAAATVIDCVSSFLRDSPRWAAPGSAKETAVRSAALGTLAVFATSPFGALHLAQSDVAIPRLVAVLCWAIDRLYDAELPMTTAEFVGTSDSLTEPGDQMDVDRSVASETHAEGDGPMAVEPREANARKPKLPDLPEEEPPPEELTPDPMTVLCQIIAQATWLLHFLATDPRTADAANIPAKLAASHGGSQRYYLALARLNFAEEDLVLEAGIDAETVERAHELLELAVTPDEGDEISELF
;
A
#
# COMPACT_ATOMS: atom_id res chain seq x y z
N MET A 1 0.82 19.72 35.98
CA MET A 1 0.96 18.42 35.30
C MET A 1 1.64 17.45 36.24
N GLY A 2 1.19 16.20 36.27
CA GLY A 2 1.73 15.11 37.07
C GLY A 2 1.30 15.13 38.54
N LYS A 3 1.31 13.94 39.15
CA LYS A 3 1.26 13.76 40.60
C LYS A 3 2.60 13.18 41.07
N PRO A 4 3.10 13.57 42.26
CA PRO A 4 4.35 13.01 42.78
C PRO A 4 4.22 11.49 42.92
N GLY A 5 5.13 10.74 42.29
CA GLY A 5 5.13 9.28 42.28
C GLY A 5 4.44 8.61 41.07
N GLU A 6 3.80 9.37 40.18
CA GLU A 6 3.09 8.84 39.00
C GLU A 6 3.66 9.43 37.69
N PRO A 7 4.75 8.86 37.12
CA PRO A 7 5.38 9.39 35.91
C PRO A 7 4.45 9.32 34.68
N LEU A 8 3.56 8.32 34.61
CA LEU A 8 2.59 8.18 33.51
C LEU A 8 1.57 9.32 33.50
N ARG A 9 1.17 9.81 34.69
CA ARG A 9 0.24 10.94 34.80
C ARG A 9 0.84 12.22 34.23
N LEU A 10 2.16 12.40 34.38
CA LEU A 10 2.87 13.52 33.76
C LEU A 10 2.79 13.45 32.23
N LEU A 11 3.00 12.27 31.64
CA LEU A 11 2.93 12.08 30.19
C LEU A 11 1.52 12.32 29.64
N VAL A 12 0.49 11.80 30.31
CA VAL A 12 -0.91 12.04 29.93
C VAL A 12 -1.25 13.53 30.04
N ASP A 13 -0.98 14.18 31.18
CA ASP A 13 -1.29 15.60 31.34
C ASP A 13 -0.52 16.47 30.31
N PHE A 14 0.73 16.10 29.98
CA PHE A 14 1.53 16.79 28.97
C PHE A 14 0.94 16.63 27.57
N ALA A 15 0.58 15.40 27.19
CA ALA A 15 -0.08 15.10 25.93
C ALA A 15 -1.42 15.85 25.79
N ASP A 16 -2.25 15.87 26.84
CA ASP A 16 -3.50 16.62 26.86
C ASP A 16 -3.29 18.12 26.64
N LEU A 17 -2.27 18.73 27.25
CA LEU A 17 -1.95 20.13 26.99
C LEU A 17 -1.53 20.36 25.53
N LEU A 18 -0.70 19.49 24.96
CA LEU A 18 -0.30 19.61 23.56
C LEU A 18 -1.51 19.50 22.62
N ILE A 19 -2.43 18.58 22.89
CA ILE A 19 -3.67 18.41 22.13
C ILE A 19 -4.58 19.64 22.28
N GLU A 20 -4.70 20.21 23.49
CA GLU A 20 -5.48 21.43 23.72
C GLU A 20 -4.89 22.63 22.98
N LEU A 21 -3.56 22.80 23.00
CA LEU A 21 -2.87 23.84 22.24
C LEU A 21 -3.08 23.66 20.74
N TRP A 22 -3.00 22.43 20.23
CA TRP A 22 -3.28 22.12 18.83
C TRP A 22 -4.73 22.44 18.48
N HIS A 23 -5.69 22.05 19.32
CA HIS A 23 -7.10 22.38 19.12
C HIS A 23 -7.34 23.91 19.06
N ARG A 24 -6.67 24.69 19.90
CA ARG A 24 -6.71 26.16 19.85
C ARG A 24 -6.09 26.70 18.55
N CYS A 25 -4.96 26.15 18.11
CA CYS A 25 -4.35 26.47 16.80
C CYS A 25 -5.34 26.27 15.64
N LEU A 26 -6.13 25.19 15.66
CA LEU A 26 -7.18 24.95 14.64
C LEU A 26 -8.30 25.99 14.70
N THR A 27 -8.75 26.34 15.92
CA THR A 27 -9.81 27.32 16.13
C THR A 27 -9.39 28.72 15.67
N GLU A 28 -8.15 29.11 15.97
CA GLU A 28 -7.56 30.41 15.60
C GLU A 28 -7.00 30.45 14.18
N ARG A 29 -7.02 29.31 13.45
CA ARG A 29 -6.43 29.15 12.11
C ARG A 29 -4.93 29.47 12.07
N TYR A 30 -4.22 29.19 13.15
CA TYR A 30 -2.78 29.38 13.28
C TYR A 30 -2.05 28.03 13.19
N TYR A 31 -1.69 27.62 11.97
CA TYR A 31 -1.25 26.24 11.66
C TYR A 31 0.25 25.99 11.81
N GLU A 32 1.08 27.04 11.86
CA GLU A 32 2.54 26.93 11.90
C GLU A 32 3.08 26.08 13.08
N PRO A 33 2.52 26.11 14.30
CA PRO A 33 3.01 25.30 15.40
C PRO A 33 2.62 23.82 15.33
N ILE A 34 1.68 23.44 14.46
CA ILE A 34 1.06 22.10 14.46
C ILE A 34 2.13 21.01 14.27
N TYR A 35 3.08 21.24 13.37
CA TYR A 35 4.17 20.30 13.13
C TYR A 35 4.96 19.97 14.41
N TYR A 36 5.31 21.00 15.19
CA TYR A 36 6.06 20.84 16.44
C TYR A 36 5.22 20.20 17.55
N LEU A 37 3.93 20.56 17.63
CA LEU A 37 3.00 19.97 18.60
C LEU A 37 2.81 18.47 18.32
N ALA A 38 2.61 18.10 17.05
CA ALA A 38 2.51 16.71 16.64
C ALA A 38 3.82 15.95 16.90
N ALA A 39 4.99 16.54 16.61
CA ALA A 39 6.29 15.90 16.88
C ALA A 39 6.54 15.67 18.38
N LEU A 40 6.25 16.66 19.23
CA LEU A 40 6.36 16.52 20.68
C LEU A 40 5.40 15.46 21.22
N LEU A 41 4.19 15.38 20.64
CA LEU A 41 3.19 14.40 21.03
C LEU A 41 3.56 12.98 20.59
N SER A 42 4.13 12.81 19.38
CA SER A 42 4.74 11.55 18.94
C SER A 42 5.81 11.10 19.93
N TYR A 43 6.75 11.98 20.29
CA TYR A 43 7.80 11.65 21.25
C TYR A 43 7.24 11.28 22.63
N ALA A 44 6.23 12.01 23.12
CA ALA A 44 5.59 11.71 24.41
C ALA A 44 4.88 10.34 24.40
N LEU A 45 4.24 9.99 23.28
CA LEU A 45 3.59 8.69 23.11
C LEU A 45 4.60 7.55 22.93
N GLU A 46 5.70 7.76 22.19
CA GLU A 46 6.75 6.75 22.02
C GLU A 46 7.41 6.36 23.35
N LEU A 47 7.41 7.26 24.34
CA LEU A 47 8.00 6.99 25.65
C LEU A 47 7.23 5.93 26.44
N ASN A 48 5.91 5.90 26.34
CA ASN A 48 5.07 4.81 26.83
C ASN A 48 3.70 4.80 26.11
N THR A 49 3.66 4.17 24.95
CA THR A 49 2.50 4.24 24.06
C THR A 49 1.30 3.51 24.64
N VAL A 50 1.53 2.32 25.18
CA VAL A 50 0.47 1.44 25.65
C VAL A 50 -0.30 2.04 26.82
N ASP A 51 0.38 2.72 27.75
CA ASP A 51 -0.27 3.29 28.93
C ASP A 51 -0.81 4.70 28.70
N VAL A 52 -0.21 5.48 27.80
CA VAL A 52 -0.61 6.88 27.55
C VAL A 52 -1.74 6.95 26.52
N ALA A 53 -1.66 6.21 25.41
CA ALA A 53 -2.59 6.34 24.28
C ALA A 53 -4.07 6.20 24.67
N PRO A 54 -4.50 5.18 25.45
CA PRO A 54 -5.91 5.03 25.80
C PRO A 54 -6.53 6.23 26.55
N HIS A 55 -5.70 7.04 27.22
CA HIS A 55 -6.17 8.19 27.97
C HIS A 55 -6.35 9.45 27.12
N VAL A 56 -5.73 9.51 25.94
CA VAL A 56 -5.68 10.72 25.10
C VAL A 56 -6.44 10.57 23.77
N ILE A 57 -6.86 9.36 23.40
CA ILE A 57 -7.51 9.10 22.09
C ILE A 57 -8.82 9.88 21.87
N SER A 58 -9.59 10.13 22.94
CA SER A 58 -10.86 10.87 22.87
C SER A 58 -10.68 12.32 22.43
N SER A 59 -9.54 12.94 22.74
CA SER A 59 -9.19 14.31 22.34
C SER A 59 -8.29 14.33 21.09
N LEU A 60 -7.39 13.37 20.97
CA LEU A 60 -6.43 13.27 19.86
C LEU A 60 -7.10 13.00 18.51
N ILE A 61 -8.00 12.00 18.44
CA ILE A 61 -8.59 11.55 17.17
C ILE A 61 -9.34 12.69 16.46
N PRO A 62 -10.24 13.45 17.12
CA PRO A 62 -10.94 14.56 16.45
C PRO A 62 -9.99 15.67 15.98
N VAL A 63 -8.92 15.97 16.75
CA VAL A 63 -7.94 17.00 16.40
C VAL A 63 -7.13 16.59 15.16
N CYS A 64 -6.65 15.35 15.09
CA CYS A 64 -5.98 14.85 13.89
C CYS A 64 -6.94 14.77 12.69
N ALA A 65 -8.16 14.25 12.87
CA ALA A 65 -9.13 14.12 11.79
C ALA A 65 -9.51 15.48 11.19
N THR A 66 -9.78 16.48 12.03
CA THR A 66 -10.04 17.86 11.56
C THR A 66 -8.84 18.48 10.87
N THR A 67 -7.62 18.28 11.40
CA THR A 67 -6.38 18.75 10.78
C THR A 67 -6.17 18.15 9.38
N CYS A 68 -6.29 16.83 9.26
CA CYS A 68 -6.16 16.14 7.97
C CYS A 68 -7.23 16.59 6.97
N ARG A 69 -8.48 16.81 7.41
CA ARG A 69 -9.59 17.30 6.56
C ARG A 69 -9.31 18.66 5.93
N LEU A 70 -8.57 19.55 6.59
CA LEU A 70 -8.21 20.87 6.03
C LEU A 70 -7.44 20.75 4.71
N VAL A 71 -6.67 19.66 4.54
CA VAL A 71 -5.89 19.39 3.32
C VAL A 71 -6.58 18.35 2.43
N ALA A 72 -7.20 17.33 3.03
CA ALA A 72 -7.83 16.24 2.31
C ALA A 72 -9.08 16.68 1.52
N LEU A 73 -9.93 17.55 2.09
CA LEU A 73 -11.16 17.99 1.41
C LEU A 73 -10.88 18.82 0.13
N PRO A 74 -9.95 19.80 0.14
CA PRO A 74 -9.53 20.47 -1.09
C PRO A 74 -9.00 19.49 -2.16
N ARG A 75 -8.21 18.48 -1.77
CA ARG A 75 -7.72 17.45 -2.71
C ARG A 75 -8.85 16.63 -3.32
N LEU A 76 -9.85 16.27 -2.52
CA LEU A 76 -10.98 15.48 -2.97
C LEU A 76 -11.87 16.25 -3.96
N HIS A 77 -12.12 17.53 -3.69
CA HIS A 77 -12.90 18.40 -4.57
C HIS A 77 -12.13 18.82 -5.84
N GLY A 78 -10.81 18.93 -5.75
CA GLY A 78 -9.92 19.21 -6.89
C GLY A 78 -9.49 17.96 -7.66
N ASP A 79 -8.38 18.09 -8.41
CA ASP A 79 -7.75 16.99 -9.17
C ASP A 79 -6.74 16.17 -8.34
N GLY A 80 -6.71 16.37 -7.02
CA GLY A 80 -5.76 15.71 -6.10
C GLY A 80 -4.45 16.47 -5.88
N ASP A 81 -3.99 17.26 -6.86
CA ASP A 81 -2.84 18.16 -6.67
C ASP A 81 -3.28 19.56 -6.20
N LEU A 82 -2.62 20.05 -5.16
CA LEU A 82 -2.81 21.39 -4.61
C LEU A 82 -1.67 22.35 -4.97
N SER A 83 -0.71 21.95 -5.80
CA SER A 83 0.51 22.73 -6.10
C SER A 83 0.18 24.01 -6.86
N GLU A 84 -0.74 23.90 -7.82
CA GLU A 84 -1.21 25.00 -8.68
C GLU A 84 -2.53 25.61 -8.19
N HIS A 85 -2.98 25.28 -6.97
CA HIS A 85 -4.28 25.76 -6.50
C HIS A 85 -4.28 27.29 -6.37
N SER A 86 -5.27 27.96 -6.96
CA SER A 86 -5.33 29.44 -7.05
C SER A 86 -5.54 30.15 -5.71
N ASP A 87 -5.95 29.40 -4.69
CA ASP A 87 -6.20 29.91 -3.33
C ASP A 87 -4.94 29.86 -2.46
N ALA A 88 -4.44 31.05 -2.09
CA ALA A 88 -3.29 31.21 -1.22
C ALA A 88 -3.47 30.60 0.18
N VAL A 89 -4.72 30.49 0.67
CA VAL A 89 -4.99 29.85 1.97
C VAL A 89 -4.75 28.35 1.88
N THR A 90 -5.25 27.70 0.83
CA THR A 90 -5.04 26.27 0.57
C THR A 90 -3.54 25.94 0.36
N GLN A 91 -2.79 26.79 -0.33
CA GLN A 91 -1.34 26.63 -0.46
C GLN A 91 -0.63 26.73 0.90
N ARG A 92 -1.02 27.70 1.73
CA ARG A 92 -0.47 27.84 3.08
C ARG A 92 -0.82 26.64 3.97
N LEU A 93 -2.02 26.09 3.86
CA LEU A 93 -2.42 24.88 4.58
C LEU A 93 -1.54 23.69 4.20
N ARG A 94 -1.31 23.48 2.90
CA ARG A 94 -0.42 22.42 2.40
C ARG A 94 1.00 22.51 2.97
N LEU A 95 1.54 23.72 3.12
CA LEU A 95 2.92 23.91 3.59
C LEU A 95 3.08 23.72 5.10
N ASN A 96 2.03 23.94 5.89
CA ASN A 96 2.11 23.92 7.35
C ASN A 96 1.57 22.63 7.98
N ILE A 97 0.79 21.85 7.23
CA ILE A 97 0.16 20.63 7.74
C ILE A 97 0.72 19.41 7.02
N ASP A 98 1.41 18.58 7.80
CA ASP A 98 1.82 17.24 7.37
C ASP A 98 0.73 16.21 7.76
N VAL A 99 0.04 15.70 6.75
CA VAL A 99 -1.03 14.70 6.91
C VAL A 99 -0.46 13.35 7.34
N VAL A 100 0.72 12.97 6.83
CA VAL A 100 1.38 11.70 7.17
C VAL A 100 1.72 11.71 8.65
N GLN A 101 2.31 12.78 9.17
CA GLN A 101 2.62 12.91 10.59
C GLN A 101 1.39 12.71 11.48
N CYS A 102 0.25 13.29 11.08
CA CYS A 102 -1.01 13.12 11.81
C CYS A 102 -1.51 11.66 11.77
N LEU A 103 -1.45 11.00 10.61
CA LEU A 103 -1.85 9.59 10.47
C LEU A 103 -0.89 8.64 11.19
N SER A 104 0.42 8.91 11.18
CA SER A 104 1.43 8.16 11.93
C SER A 104 1.21 8.28 13.43
N LEU A 105 0.83 9.47 13.92
CA LEU A 105 0.47 9.69 15.31
C LEU A 105 -0.79 8.91 15.71
N LEU A 106 -1.82 8.90 14.83
CA LEU A 106 -3.00 8.07 15.03
C LEU A 106 -2.68 6.57 15.01
N TYR A 107 -1.77 6.16 14.12
CA TYR A 107 -1.30 4.77 14.05
C TYR A 107 -0.58 4.35 15.33
N LEU A 108 0.35 5.18 15.82
CA LEU A 108 1.04 4.95 17.09
C LEU A 108 0.04 4.84 18.26
N ALA A 109 -0.92 5.77 18.35
CA ALA A 109 -1.97 5.70 19.37
C ALA A 109 -2.82 4.43 19.24
N ALA A 110 -3.17 4.02 18.01
CA ALA A 110 -3.93 2.80 17.75
C ALA A 110 -3.16 1.53 18.17
N LEU A 111 -1.84 1.47 17.92
CA LEU A 111 -0.98 0.39 18.41
C LEU A 111 -0.97 0.31 19.93
N GLY A 112 -0.92 1.45 20.63
CA GLY A 112 -1.03 1.50 22.09
C GLY A 112 -2.37 1.00 22.65
N CYS A 113 -3.43 1.07 21.85
CA CYS A 113 -4.77 0.61 22.21
C CYS A 113 -5.04 -0.85 21.84
N LEU A 114 -4.12 -1.56 21.19
CA LEU A 114 -4.32 -2.98 20.83
C LEU A 114 -4.47 -3.87 22.08
N PRO A 115 -5.22 -4.99 21.98
CA PRO A 115 -5.40 -5.91 23.09
C PRO A 115 -4.07 -6.46 23.61
N ARG A 116 -3.88 -6.40 24.93
CA ARG A 116 -2.68 -6.90 25.60
C ARG A 116 -2.81 -8.40 25.91
N PRO A 117 -1.71 -9.16 25.92
CA PRO A 117 -1.71 -10.54 26.39
C PRO A 117 -2.18 -10.65 27.85
N LEU A 118 -2.76 -11.80 28.21
CA LEU A 118 -3.28 -12.10 29.55
C LEU A 118 -2.23 -11.83 30.66
N GLY A 119 -2.52 -10.89 31.55
CA GLY A 119 -1.69 -10.58 32.74
C GLY A 119 -1.40 -9.10 32.95
N GLU A 120 -1.61 -8.27 31.93
CA GLU A 120 -1.37 -6.82 32.01
C GLU A 120 -2.67 -6.07 32.28
N SER A 121 -2.69 -5.27 33.35
CA SER A 121 -3.83 -4.38 33.66
C SER A 121 -3.81 -3.18 32.72
N GLY A 122 -4.71 -3.17 31.74
CA GLY A 122 -5.00 -2.02 30.89
C GLY A 122 -6.50 -1.72 30.86
N PRO A 123 -6.92 -0.55 30.36
CA PRO A 123 -8.33 -0.28 30.13
C PRO A 123 -8.90 -1.33 29.16
N ALA A 124 -9.88 -2.10 29.63
CA ALA A 124 -10.65 -2.99 28.77
C ALA A 124 -11.26 -2.14 27.63
N ASP A 125 -11.20 -2.66 26.41
CA ASP A 125 -11.85 -2.08 25.23
C ASP A 125 -11.23 -0.81 24.62
N ALA A 126 -9.96 -0.48 24.92
CA ALA A 126 -9.28 0.70 24.34
C ALA A 126 -9.26 0.70 22.79
N GLN A 127 -9.05 -0.45 22.15
CA GLN A 127 -9.14 -0.61 20.68
C GLN A 127 -10.54 -0.23 20.19
N THR A 128 -11.58 -0.75 20.83
CA THR A 128 -12.98 -0.50 20.49
C THR A 128 -13.33 0.98 20.70
N GLU A 129 -12.82 1.62 21.75
CA GLU A 129 -13.03 3.05 22.00
C GLU A 129 -12.34 3.93 20.94
N PHE A 130 -11.11 3.57 20.55
CA PHE A 130 -10.39 4.24 19.46
C PHE A 130 -11.23 4.23 18.17
N TRP A 131 -11.69 3.05 17.75
CA TRP A 131 -12.45 2.91 16.51
C TRP A 131 -13.89 3.40 16.60
N ARG A 132 -14.46 3.53 17.80
CA ARG A 132 -15.75 4.20 18.03
C ARG A 132 -15.66 5.72 17.93
N THR A 133 -14.51 6.29 18.29
CA THR A 133 -14.24 7.73 18.14
C THR A 133 -13.83 8.07 16.71
N MET A 134 -13.23 7.12 15.99
CA MET A 134 -12.92 7.28 14.57
C MET A 134 -14.19 7.33 13.71
N GLU A 135 -14.24 8.26 12.77
CA GLU A 135 -15.38 8.40 11.85
C GLU A 135 -15.16 7.61 10.56
N LEU A 136 -16.20 6.88 10.11
CA LEU A 136 -16.14 6.11 8.85
C LEU A 136 -15.93 7.02 7.63
N GLU A 137 -16.57 8.19 7.59
CA GLU A 137 -16.40 9.13 6.48
C GLU A 137 -14.97 9.67 6.38
N PHE A 138 -14.30 9.87 7.52
CA PHE A 138 -12.89 10.25 7.54
C PHE A 138 -12.02 9.15 6.93
N ALA A 139 -12.18 7.90 7.38
CA ALA A 139 -11.43 6.77 6.86
C ALA A 139 -11.59 6.61 5.33
N LEU A 140 -12.82 6.66 4.82
CA LEU A 140 -13.08 6.54 3.38
C LEU A 140 -12.57 7.74 2.58
N THR A 141 -12.61 8.94 3.17
CA THR A 141 -12.02 10.14 2.54
C THR A 141 -10.51 9.94 2.37
N MET A 142 -9.81 9.55 3.43
CA MET A 142 -8.36 9.35 3.42
C MET A 142 -7.90 8.21 2.51
N LEU A 143 -8.78 7.25 2.19
CA LEU A 143 -8.52 6.19 1.20
C LEU A 143 -8.80 6.61 -0.25
N SER A 144 -9.26 7.83 -0.51
CA SER A 144 -9.50 8.29 -1.88
C SER A 144 -8.23 8.20 -2.75
N PRO A 145 -8.31 7.69 -3.99
CA PRO A 145 -7.17 7.58 -4.89
C PRO A 145 -6.59 8.94 -5.34
N LYS A 146 -7.24 10.05 -4.95
CA LYS A 146 -6.74 11.41 -5.15
C LYS A 146 -5.69 11.84 -4.13
N HIS A 147 -5.51 11.09 -3.05
CA HIS A 147 -4.48 11.36 -2.05
C HIS A 147 -3.11 10.86 -2.52
N PRO A 148 -2.02 11.51 -2.08
CA PRO A 148 -0.67 11.04 -2.38
C PRO A 148 -0.42 9.68 -1.73
N GLU A 149 0.56 8.97 -2.27
CA GLU A 149 0.96 7.61 -1.86
C GLU A 149 1.14 7.46 -0.35
N ALA A 150 1.88 8.38 0.28
CA ALA A 150 2.18 8.31 1.70
C ALA A 150 0.93 8.42 2.60
N ASP A 151 0.01 9.33 2.27
CA ASP A 151 -1.23 9.52 3.04
C ASP A 151 -2.14 8.29 2.92
N TRP A 152 -2.27 7.76 1.70
CA TRP A 152 -3.08 6.57 1.43
C TRP A 152 -2.51 5.35 2.15
N MET A 153 -1.19 5.14 2.06
CA MET A 153 -0.51 4.03 2.72
C MET A 153 -0.62 4.11 4.25
N ALA A 154 -0.47 5.30 4.81
CA ALA A 154 -0.63 5.52 6.26
C ALA A 154 -2.06 5.19 6.74
N MET A 155 -3.09 5.56 5.97
CA MET A 155 -4.47 5.18 6.29
C MET A 155 -4.71 3.66 6.17
N MET A 156 -4.12 3.02 5.16
CA MET A 156 -4.19 1.56 4.97
C MET A 156 -3.54 0.80 6.12
N LEU A 157 -2.39 1.28 6.61
CA LEU A 157 -1.71 0.74 7.79
C LEU A 157 -2.52 0.96 9.07
N LEU A 158 -3.12 2.15 9.22
CA LEU A 158 -4.00 2.45 10.33
C LEU A 158 -5.19 1.49 10.39
N LEU A 159 -5.85 1.19 9.26
CA LEU A 159 -6.96 0.24 9.23
C LEU A 159 -6.60 -1.16 9.74
N ARG A 160 -5.34 -1.60 9.63
CA ARG A 160 -4.92 -2.92 10.13
C ARG A 160 -5.09 -3.05 11.65
N THR A 161 -5.07 -1.95 12.41
CA THR A 161 -5.30 -2.00 13.86
C THR A 161 -6.78 -2.06 14.25
N SER A 162 -7.70 -2.15 13.27
CA SER A 162 -9.16 -2.17 13.49
C SER A 162 -9.78 -3.55 13.62
N ALA A 163 -9.00 -4.63 13.49
CA ALA A 163 -9.51 -5.99 13.62
C ALA A 163 -9.83 -6.30 15.10
N ALA A 164 -11.07 -6.02 15.52
CA ALA A 164 -11.62 -6.38 16.83
C ALA A 164 -12.49 -7.64 16.72
N PRO A 165 -12.81 -8.34 17.83
CA PRO A 165 -13.57 -9.59 17.78
C PRO A 165 -14.97 -9.49 17.17
N ASP A 166 -15.62 -8.33 17.29
CA ASP A 166 -17.02 -8.08 16.92
C ASP A 166 -17.20 -6.96 15.87
N SER A 167 -16.11 -6.37 15.40
CA SER A 167 -16.13 -5.23 14.48
C SER A 167 -14.81 -5.11 13.71
N ILE A 168 -14.88 -4.52 12.51
CA ILE A 168 -13.71 -4.08 11.74
C ILE A 168 -13.94 -2.66 11.24
N GLY A 169 -12.87 -1.89 11.14
CA GLY A 169 -12.92 -0.47 10.78
C GLY A 169 -13.63 0.41 11.84
N PRO A 170 -13.96 1.65 11.48
CA PRO A 170 -14.66 2.58 12.36
C PRO A 170 -16.05 2.07 12.79
N ILE A 171 -16.37 2.21 14.08
CA ILE A 171 -17.60 1.72 14.70
C ILE A 171 -18.61 2.87 14.80
N PRO A 172 -19.75 2.83 14.08
CA PRO A 172 -20.75 3.88 14.14
C PRO A 172 -21.32 4.03 15.56
N SER A 173 -21.39 5.27 16.05
CA SER A 173 -22.03 5.57 17.34
C SER A 173 -23.55 5.61 17.17
N THR A 174 -24.28 4.95 18.09
CA THR A 174 -25.75 4.86 18.06
C THR A 174 -26.47 6.19 18.37
N THR A 175 -25.72 7.22 18.77
CA THR A 175 -26.23 8.53 19.23
C THR A 175 -26.31 9.60 18.15
N ASP A 176 -25.99 9.29 16.89
CA ASP A 176 -26.20 10.24 15.80
C ASP A 176 -27.71 10.45 15.59
N LEU A 177 -28.23 11.52 16.18
CA LEU A 177 -29.59 11.98 15.92
C LEU A 177 -29.82 12.10 14.41
N PRO A 178 -31.04 11.85 13.91
CA PRO A 178 -31.36 11.84 12.50
C PRO A 178 -31.40 13.28 11.93
N SER A 179 -30.23 13.89 11.82
CA SER A 179 -30.04 15.14 11.09
C SER A 179 -29.77 14.77 9.63
N GLY A 180 -30.84 14.46 8.91
CA GLY A 180 -30.90 14.44 7.44
C GLY A 180 -29.83 13.64 6.69
N ARG A 181 -30.22 12.46 6.19
CA ARG A 181 -29.53 11.58 5.20
C ARG A 181 -28.48 10.59 5.69
N THR A 182 -28.00 10.64 6.92
CA THR A 182 -27.07 9.60 7.42
C THR A 182 -27.85 8.45 8.05
N LYS A 183 -28.06 7.39 7.27
CA LYS A 183 -28.64 6.11 7.74
C LYS A 183 -27.75 5.62 8.90
N VAL A 184 -28.35 5.25 10.05
CA VAL A 184 -27.63 4.58 11.14
C VAL A 184 -26.93 3.36 10.55
N ARG A 185 -25.59 3.42 10.45
CA ARG A 185 -24.80 2.30 9.94
C ARG A 185 -24.63 1.30 11.08
N SER A 186 -24.98 0.04 10.84
CA SER A 186 -24.58 -1.01 11.77
C SER A 186 -23.06 -1.28 11.62
N PRO A 187 -22.40 -1.88 12.62
CA PRO A 187 -21.01 -2.32 12.47
C PRO A 187 -20.81 -3.23 11.25
N ALA A 188 -21.81 -4.05 10.90
CA ALA A 188 -21.81 -4.89 9.71
C ALA A 188 -21.88 -4.08 8.39
N GLU A 189 -22.71 -3.03 8.33
CA GLU A 189 -22.77 -2.14 7.15
C GLU A 189 -21.46 -1.34 6.99
N ALA A 190 -20.86 -0.91 8.10
CA ALA A 190 -19.55 -0.26 8.11
C ALA A 190 -18.46 -1.20 7.59
N ALA A 191 -18.40 -2.43 8.12
CA ALA A 191 -17.48 -3.48 7.69
C ALA A 191 -17.61 -3.80 6.20
N ALA A 192 -18.84 -3.97 5.70
CA ALA A 192 -19.08 -4.21 4.27
C ALA A 192 -18.58 -3.06 3.39
N THR A 193 -18.78 -1.80 3.83
CA THR A 193 -18.31 -0.62 3.11
C THR A 193 -16.78 -0.54 3.09
N VAL A 194 -16.11 -0.83 4.22
CA VAL A 194 -14.65 -0.84 4.31
C VAL A 194 -14.06 -1.98 3.47
N ILE A 195 -14.66 -3.18 3.52
CA ILE A 195 -14.23 -4.33 2.69
C ILE A 195 -14.37 -4.02 1.21
N ASP A 196 -15.49 -3.45 0.76
CA ASP A 196 -15.67 -3.07 -0.64
C ASP A 196 -14.63 -2.02 -1.05
N CYS A 197 -14.43 -0.98 -0.24
CA CYS A 197 -13.42 0.05 -0.51
C CYS A 197 -12.00 -0.56 -0.60
N VAL A 198 -11.56 -1.32 0.39
CA VAL A 198 -10.21 -1.90 0.43
C VAL A 198 -10.02 -2.90 -0.71
N SER A 199 -11.00 -3.80 -0.94
CA SER A 199 -10.89 -4.79 -2.01
C SER A 199 -10.90 -4.17 -3.40
N SER A 200 -11.48 -2.98 -3.60
CA SER A 200 -11.44 -2.28 -4.90
C SER A 200 -10.00 -2.03 -5.38
N PHE A 201 -9.07 -1.76 -4.46
CA PHE A 201 -7.65 -1.54 -4.74
C PHE A 201 -6.89 -2.81 -5.16
N LEU A 202 -7.47 -4.00 -4.96
CA LEU A 202 -6.96 -5.24 -5.55
C LEU A 202 -7.15 -5.31 -7.05
N ARG A 203 -7.98 -4.43 -7.64
CA ARG A 203 -8.23 -4.33 -9.08
C ARG A 203 -7.75 -3.00 -9.64
N ASP A 204 -8.18 -1.92 -9.01
CA ASP A 204 -8.03 -0.55 -9.51
C ASP A 204 -7.05 0.21 -8.62
N SER A 205 -5.86 0.49 -9.13
CA SER A 205 -4.84 1.25 -8.39
C SER A 205 -5.05 2.78 -8.51
N PRO A 206 -4.64 3.58 -7.50
CA PRO A 206 -4.64 5.04 -7.60
C PRO A 206 -3.83 5.55 -8.80
N ARG A 207 -4.14 6.77 -9.27
CA ARG A 207 -3.51 7.36 -10.47
C ARG A 207 -1.99 7.49 -10.38
N TRP A 208 -1.45 7.63 -9.17
CA TRP A 208 0.00 7.73 -8.94
C TRP A 208 0.73 6.37 -9.01
N ALA A 209 0.00 5.26 -9.00
CA ALA A 209 0.52 3.92 -9.21
C ALA A 209 0.28 3.51 -10.67
N ALA A 210 1.27 3.78 -11.53
CA ALA A 210 1.17 3.47 -12.94
C ALA A 210 1.04 1.94 -13.17
N PRO A 211 0.24 1.50 -14.16
CA PRO A 211 0.14 0.08 -14.51
C PRO A 211 1.52 -0.52 -14.85
N GLY A 212 1.84 -1.67 -14.27
CA GLY A 212 3.11 -2.36 -14.39
C GLY A 212 4.24 -1.83 -13.48
N SER A 213 3.99 -0.79 -12.67
CA SER A 213 5.02 -0.25 -11.76
C SER A 213 5.08 -1.01 -10.43
N ALA A 214 6.24 -0.96 -9.76
CA ALA A 214 6.39 -1.47 -8.39
C ALA A 214 5.36 -0.87 -7.41
N LYS A 215 4.90 0.36 -7.68
CA LYS A 215 3.86 1.03 -6.89
C LYS A 215 2.49 0.38 -7.03
N GLU A 216 2.14 -0.12 -8.22
CA GLU A 216 0.91 -0.91 -8.41
C GLU A 216 0.96 -2.19 -7.57
N THR A 217 2.10 -2.90 -7.61
CA THR A 217 2.31 -4.10 -6.79
C THR A 217 2.23 -3.78 -5.30
N ALA A 218 2.82 -2.67 -4.86
CA ALA A 218 2.76 -2.22 -3.47
C ALA A 218 1.32 -1.87 -3.01
N VAL A 219 0.52 -1.23 -3.87
CA VAL A 219 -0.90 -0.93 -3.58
C VAL A 219 -1.70 -2.22 -3.40
N ARG A 220 -1.56 -3.18 -4.33
CA ARG A 220 -2.27 -4.46 -4.28
C ARG A 220 -1.85 -5.28 -3.05
N SER A 221 -0.55 -5.31 -2.75
CA SER A 221 -0.01 -5.95 -1.53
C SER A 221 -0.55 -5.28 -0.25
N ALA A 222 -0.58 -3.95 -0.21
CA ALA A 222 -1.12 -3.22 0.94
C ALA A 222 -2.60 -3.52 1.19
N ALA A 223 -3.41 -3.52 0.12
CA ALA A 223 -4.83 -3.88 0.16
C ALA A 223 -5.05 -5.33 0.61
N LEU A 224 -4.32 -6.27 0.02
CA LEU A 224 -4.40 -7.68 0.38
C LEU A 224 -4.02 -7.92 1.84
N GLY A 225 -2.90 -7.33 2.29
CA GLY A 225 -2.47 -7.42 3.68
C GLY A 225 -3.48 -6.84 4.67
N THR A 226 -4.21 -5.79 4.29
CA THR A 226 -5.29 -5.25 5.14
C THR A 226 -6.50 -6.17 5.21
N LEU A 227 -6.90 -6.81 4.10
CA LEU A 227 -7.96 -7.81 4.11
C LEU A 227 -7.55 -9.06 4.90
N ALA A 228 -6.29 -9.49 4.79
CA ALA A 228 -5.75 -10.59 5.58
C ALA A 228 -5.82 -10.30 7.09
N VAL A 229 -5.49 -9.06 7.50
CA VAL A 229 -5.64 -8.64 8.90
C VAL A 229 -7.11 -8.59 9.33
N PHE A 230 -8.05 -8.21 8.47
CA PHE A 230 -9.48 -8.32 8.80
C PHE A 230 -9.91 -9.78 9.01
N ALA A 231 -9.36 -10.71 8.22
CA ALA A 231 -9.67 -12.13 8.34
C ALA A 231 -9.15 -12.78 9.64
N THR A 232 -8.22 -12.14 10.37
CA THR A 232 -7.80 -12.65 11.69
C THR A 232 -8.91 -12.50 12.75
N SER A 233 -9.87 -11.61 12.53
CA SER A 233 -11.09 -11.52 13.34
C SER A 233 -12.16 -12.46 12.81
N PRO A 234 -12.83 -13.27 13.66
CA PRO A 234 -13.97 -14.09 13.23
C PRO A 234 -15.08 -13.28 12.56
N PHE A 235 -15.34 -12.06 13.05
CA PHE A 235 -16.31 -11.14 12.46
C PHE A 235 -15.86 -10.67 11.06
N GLY A 236 -14.59 -10.27 10.93
CA GLY A 236 -14.05 -9.82 9.65
C GLY A 236 -13.98 -10.94 8.60
N ALA A 237 -13.57 -12.15 9.00
CA ALA A 237 -13.56 -13.34 8.14
C ALA A 237 -14.95 -13.66 7.60
N LEU A 238 -15.97 -13.66 8.46
CA LEU A 238 -17.35 -13.91 8.05
C LEU A 238 -17.86 -12.84 7.08
N HIS A 239 -17.58 -11.56 7.33
CA HIS A 239 -18.01 -10.48 6.44
C HIS A 239 -17.25 -10.46 5.11
N LEU A 240 -15.97 -10.85 5.10
CA LEU A 240 -15.21 -11.10 3.86
C LEU A 240 -15.83 -12.25 3.06
N ALA A 241 -16.14 -13.36 3.75
CA ALA A 241 -16.80 -14.51 3.15
C ALA A 241 -18.18 -14.16 2.59
N GLN A 242 -18.95 -13.30 3.25
CA GLN A 242 -20.27 -12.85 2.80
C GLN A 242 -20.22 -11.83 1.65
N SER A 243 -19.12 -11.09 1.49
CA SER A 243 -19.00 -10.05 0.47
C SER A 243 -19.14 -10.59 -0.97
N ASP A 244 -19.94 -9.92 -1.79
CA ASP A 244 -20.14 -10.29 -3.20
C ASP A 244 -18.98 -9.85 -4.11
N VAL A 245 -18.14 -8.93 -3.63
CA VAL A 245 -17.08 -8.31 -4.44
C VAL A 245 -15.67 -8.72 -3.99
N ALA A 246 -15.47 -9.08 -2.72
CA ALA A 246 -14.15 -9.37 -2.18
C ALA A 246 -13.52 -10.61 -2.82
N ILE A 247 -14.22 -11.75 -2.82
CA ILE A 247 -13.71 -13.02 -3.37
C ILE A 247 -13.39 -12.90 -4.87
N PRO A 248 -14.28 -12.38 -5.74
CA PRO A 248 -13.93 -12.18 -7.16
C PRO A 248 -12.73 -11.25 -7.38
N ARG A 249 -12.53 -10.24 -6.52
CA ARG A 249 -11.36 -9.35 -6.58
C ARG A 249 -10.08 -10.03 -6.08
N LEU A 250 -10.18 -10.91 -5.07
CA LEU A 250 -9.06 -11.75 -4.59
C LEU A 250 -8.58 -12.72 -5.67
N VAL A 251 -9.51 -13.38 -6.36
CA VAL A 251 -9.17 -14.24 -7.51
C VAL A 251 -8.55 -13.43 -8.64
N ALA A 252 -9.09 -12.25 -8.94
CA ALA A 252 -8.54 -11.38 -9.98
C ALA A 252 -7.09 -10.94 -9.69
N VAL A 253 -6.77 -10.58 -8.43
CA VAL A 253 -5.39 -10.21 -8.06
C VAL A 253 -4.45 -11.41 -8.05
N LEU A 254 -4.94 -12.60 -7.70
CA LEU A 254 -4.15 -13.84 -7.79
C LEU A 254 -3.76 -14.13 -9.24
N CYS A 255 -4.73 -14.14 -10.16
CA CYS A 255 -4.45 -14.34 -11.59
C CYS A 255 -3.49 -13.26 -12.11
N TRP A 256 -3.73 -11.99 -11.76
CA TRP A 256 -2.86 -10.88 -12.15
C TRP A 256 -1.42 -11.07 -11.66
N ALA A 257 -1.22 -11.50 -10.41
CA ALA A 257 0.11 -11.67 -9.85
C ALA A 257 0.86 -12.83 -10.52
N ILE A 258 0.17 -13.94 -10.80
CA ILE A 258 0.72 -15.08 -11.55
C ILE A 258 1.12 -14.62 -12.95
N ASP A 259 0.22 -13.98 -13.71
CA ASP A 259 0.51 -13.52 -15.07
C ASP A 259 1.70 -12.53 -15.09
N ARG A 260 1.78 -11.62 -14.11
CA ARG A 260 2.93 -10.69 -13.95
C ARG A 260 4.23 -11.39 -13.61
N LEU A 261 4.18 -12.50 -12.87
CA LEU A 261 5.35 -13.29 -12.54
C LEU A 261 5.92 -14.00 -13.78
N TYR A 262 5.06 -14.45 -14.70
CA TYR A 262 5.49 -14.97 -16.01
C TYR A 262 5.95 -13.88 -16.98
N ASP A 263 5.37 -12.68 -16.91
CA ASP A 263 5.78 -11.53 -17.73
C ASP A 263 7.09 -10.89 -17.29
N ALA A 264 7.50 -11.10 -16.03
CA ALA A 264 8.78 -10.60 -15.53
C ALA A 264 9.89 -11.30 -16.30
N GLU A 265 10.55 -10.57 -17.21
CA GLU A 265 11.70 -11.07 -17.96
C GLU A 265 12.70 -11.67 -16.97
N LEU A 266 12.78 -12.99 -16.93
CA LEU A 266 13.81 -13.69 -16.17
C LEU A 266 15.15 -13.12 -16.67
N PRO A 267 16.00 -12.53 -15.81
CA PRO A 267 17.42 -12.54 -16.12
C PRO A 267 17.81 -14.01 -16.11
N MET A 268 17.70 -14.66 -17.28
CA MET A 268 18.30 -15.94 -17.56
C MET A 268 19.78 -15.73 -17.31
N THR A 269 20.19 -15.98 -16.07
CA THR A 269 21.59 -16.05 -15.70
C THR A 269 22.03 -17.36 -16.32
N THR A 270 22.34 -17.31 -17.62
CA THR A 270 23.17 -18.31 -18.25
C THR A 270 24.48 -18.21 -17.50
N ALA A 271 24.62 -19.02 -16.45
CA ALA A 271 25.89 -19.32 -15.86
C ALA A 271 26.74 -19.85 -17.02
N GLU A 272 27.58 -18.98 -17.58
CA GLU A 272 28.61 -19.36 -18.51
C GLU A 272 29.50 -20.34 -17.74
N PHE A 273 29.22 -21.63 -17.92
CA PHE A 273 30.21 -22.67 -17.76
C PHE A 273 31.32 -22.33 -18.74
N VAL A 274 32.31 -21.55 -18.29
CA VAL A 274 33.60 -21.42 -18.93
C VAL A 274 34.29 -22.78 -18.78
N GLY A 275 33.90 -23.70 -19.66
CA GLY A 275 34.61 -24.93 -19.93
C GLY A 275 35.97 -24.56 -20.49
N THR A 276 36.99 -24.77 -19.67
CA THR A 276 38.39 -24.69 -20.07
C THR A 276 38.64 -25.80 -21.11
N SER A 277 38.78 -25.41 -22.38
CA SER A 277 39.42 -26.28 -23.37
C SER A 277 40.40 -25.47 -24.22
N ASP A 278 41.65 -25.59 -23.79
CA ASP A 278 42.89 -25.37 -24.53
C ASP A 278 42.81 -25.94 -25.97
N SER A 279 43.14 -25.12 -26.97
CA SER A 279 44.14 -25.49 -27.99
C SER A 279 44.39 -24.39 -29.04
N LEU A 280 45.59 -23.81 -28.94
CA LEU A 280 46.57 -23.61 -30.02
C LEU A 280 46.24 -22.65 -31.19
N THR A 281 46.89 -21.50 -31.11
CA THR A 281 47.30 -20.62 -32.22
C THR A 281 48.23 -21.33 -33.21
N GLU A 282 48.09 -21.05 -34.51
CA GLU A 282 49.20 -20.63 -35.40
C GLU A 282 48.67 -20.02 -36.73
N PRO A 283 49.49 -19.20 -37.43
CA PRO A 283 49.04 -18.12 -38.32
C PRO A 283 49.46 -18.27 -39.79
N GLY A 284 48.84 -17.53 -40.73
CA GLY A 284 49.40 -17.40 -42.09
C GLY A 284 48.51 -16.81 -43.18
N ASP A 285 48.91 -15.61 -43.63
CA ASP A 285 49.00 -15.09 -45.01
C ASP A 285 47.78 -14.84 -45.94
N GLN A 286 47.67 -13.56 -46.37
CA GLN A 286 47.63 -13.02 -47.76
C GLN A 286 46.63 -13.60 -48.78
N MET A 287 46.04 -12.89 -49.75
CA MET A 287 45.84 -11.50 -50.20
C MET A 287 44.95 -11.63 -51.47
N ASP A 288 44.15 -10.62 -51.84
CA ASP A 288 43.78 -10.17 -53.21
C ASP A 288 42.32 -9.63 -53.27
N VAL A 289 42.11 -8.31 -53.35
CA VAL A 289 42.06 -7.42 -54.54
C VAL A 289 40.69 -7.47 -55.25
N ASP A 290 39.93 -6.35 -55.22
CA ASP A 290 39.77 -5.52 -56.42
C ASP A 290 39.07 -4.15 -56.21
N ARG A 291 39.43 -3.20 -57.09
CA ARG A 291 39.03 -1.78 -57.15
C ARG A 291 37.81 -1.54 -58.05
N SER A 292 37.01 -0.50 -57.75
CA SER A 292 36.38 0.43 -58.72
C SER A 292 35.85 1.66 -57.95
N VAL A 293 36.41 2.87 -58.05
CA VAL A 293 36.34 3.95 -59.07
C VAL A 293 34.97 4.68 -59.18
N ALA A 294 34.95 5.88 -58.57
CA ALA A 294 34.41 7.19 -59.00
C ALA A 294 32.96 7.38 -59.48
N SER A 295 32.30 8.40 -58.90
CA SER A 295 31.76 9.54 -59.65
C SER A 295 31.49 10.74 -58.73
N GLU A 296 32.03 11.90 -59.12
CA GLU A 296 31.82 13.23 -58.54
C GLU A 296 30.61 13.96 -59.14
N THR A 297 30.45 15.22 -58.67
CA THR A 297 29.78 16.42 -59.25
C THR A 297 28.42 16.74 -58.61
N HIS A 298 28.06 17.95 -58.16
CA HIS A 298 28.42 19.37 -58.39
C HIS A 298 27.91 20.17 -57.15
N ALA A 299 28.21 21.42 -56.79
CA ALA A 299 29.09 22.52 -57.22
C ALA A 299 29.07 23.60 -56.10
N GLU A 300 30.11 24.45 -56.08
CA GLU A 300 30.40 25.53 -55.12
C GLU A 300 29.56 26.82 -55.28
N GLY A 301 29.63 27.71 -54.29
CA GLY A 301 29.26 29.13 -54.41
C GLY A 301 29.68 30.03 -53.22
N ASP A 302 30.89 30.61 -53.35
CA ASP A 302 31.39 31.95 -52.94
C ASP A 302 31.25 32.56 -51.50
N GLY A 303 32.37 33.13 -51.00
CA GLY A 303 32.48 34.06 -49.84
C GLY A 303 32.42 35.55 -50.23
N PRO A 304 32.95 36.57 -49.47
CA PRO A 304 33.67 36.57 -48.17
C PRO A 304 33.33 37.74 -47.16
N MET A 305 34.01 37.72 -46.01
CA MET A 305 34.43 38.83 -45.09
C MET A 305 33.47 39.60 -44.13
N ALA A 306 33.74 39.37 -42.82
CA ALA A 306 34.21 40.33 -41.79
C ALA A 306 33.25 41.08 -40.83
N VAL A 307 33.74 41.14 -39.57
CA VAL A 307 33.65 42.20 -38.52
C VAL A 307 32.87 41.83 -37.24
N GLU A 308 33.62 41.56 -36.16
CA GLU A 308 33.15 41.59 -34.76
C GLU A 308 32.76 43.02 -34.31
N PRO A 309 31.97 43.16 -33.23
CA PRO A 309 32.63 43.65 -32.01
C PRO A 309 32.12 43.05 -30.69
N ARG A 310 33.11 42.75 -29.82
CA ARG A 310 33.22 43.02 -28.37
C ARG A 310 31.94 43.36 -27.59
N GLU A 311 31.68 42.60 -26.53
CA GLU A 311 31.27 43.16 -25.23
C GLU A 311 31.76 42.34 -24.03
N ALA A 312 31.98 43.04 -22.93
CA ALA A 312 32.96 42.74 -21.90
C ALA A 312 32.39 41.95 -20.70
N ASN A 313 33.09 40.87 -20.35
CA ASN A 313 33.55 40.49 -19.01
C ASN A 313 32.80 41.09 -17.78
N ALA A 314 31.97 40.28 -17.12
CA ALA A 314 31.60 40.45 -15.72
C ALA A 314 31.86 39.14 -14.96
N ARG A 315 33.01 39.08 -14.28
CA ARG A 315 33.40 38.00 -13.36
C ARG A 315 32.47 38.00 -12.14
N LYS A 316 31.85 36.86 -11.82
CA LYS A 316 31.38 36.53 -10.47
C LYS A 316 32.44 35.67 -9.75
N PRO A 317 32.72 35.89 -8.46
CA PRO A 317 33.79 35.21 -7.73
C PRO A 317 33.42 33.77 -7.38
N LYS A 318 34.39 32.85 -7.46
CA LYS A 318 34.30 31.45 -6.99
C LYS A 318 34.32 31.41 -5.46
N LEU A 319 33.36 30.70 -4.85
CA LEU A 319 33.36 30.29 -3.45
C LEU A 319 34.03 28.89 -3.34
N PRO A 320 34.69 28.52 -2.23
CA PRO A 320 35.50 27.30 -2.15
C PRO A 320 34.65 26.03 -2.14
N ASP A 321 35.15 24.98 -2.78
CA ASP A 321 34.51 23.66 -2.90
C ASP A 321 34.30 23.02 -1.52
N LEU A 322 33.05 22.72 -1.20
CA LEU A 322 32.68 21.82 -0.10
C LEU A 322 32.81 20.36 -0.61
N PRO A 323 33.22 19.40 0.24
CA PRO A 323 33.34 18.01 -0.16
C PRO A 323 31.98 17.48 -0.63
N GLU A 324 31.96 16.82 -1.78
CA GLU A 324 30.79 16.15 -2.34
C GLU A 324 30.22 15.19 -1.29
N GLU A 325 28.96 15.42 -0.87
CA GLU A 325 28.21 14.46 -0.07
C GLU A 325 28.12 13.16 -0.88
N GLU A 326 28.58 12.06 -0.27
CA GLU A 326 28.35 10.72 -0.78
C GLU A 326 26.84 10.54 -1.03
N PRO A 327 26.43 9.96 -2.17
CA PRO A 327 25.03 9.72 -2.43
C PRO A 327 24.44 8.88 -1.29
N PRO A 328 23.20 9.17 -0.84
CA PRO A 328 22.56 8.39 0.21
C PRO A 328 22.52 6.91 -0.20
N PRO A 329 22.66 5.97 0.75
CA PRO A 329 22.61 4.55 0.46
C PRO A 329 21.31 4.25 -0.30
N GLU A 330 21.42 3.58 -1.45
CA GLU A 330 20.27 3.13 -2.24
C GLU A 330 19.32 2.37 -1.30
N GLU A 331 18.15 2.93 -1.04
CA GLU A 331 17.07 2.24 -0.35
C GLU A 331 16.81 0.95 -1.14
N LEU A 332 17.05 -0.19 -0.50
CA LEU A 332 16.85 -1.51 -1.08
C LEU A 332 15.35 -1.67 -1.37
N THR A 333 14.90 -1.24 -2.54
CA THR A 333 13.52 -1.43 -2.95
C THR A 333 13.28 -2.93 -3.01
N PRO A 334 12.20 -3.44 -2.39
CA PRO A 334 11.93 -4.87 -2.39
C PRO A 334 11.81 -5.34 -3.83
N ASP A 335 12.52 -6.42 -4.15
CA ASP A 335 12.52 -7.02 -5.48
C ASP A 335 11.06 -7.25 -5.92
N PRO A 336 10.62 -6.72 -7.09
CA PRO A 336 9.26 -6.88 -7.58
C PRO A 336 8.80 -8.34 -7.61
N MET A 337 9.68 -9.30 -7.88
CA MET A 337 9.35 -10.72 -7.85
C MET A 337 8.96 -11.19 -6.45
N THR A 338 9.70 -10.74 -5.42
CA THR A 338 9.41 -11.10 -4.02
C THR A 338 8.02 -10.60 -3.61
N VAL A 339 7.65 -9.37 -4.00
CA VAL A 339 6.33 -8.83 -3.66
C VAL A 339 5.21 -9.57 -4.40
N LEU A 340 5.43 -9.99 -5.66
CA LEU A 340 4.48 -10.81 -6.41
C LEU A 340 4.26 -12.18 -5.75
N CYS A 341 5.32 -12.87 -5.35
CA CYS A 341 5.22 -14.14 -4.62
C CYS A 341 4.48 -13.97 -3.28
N GLN A 342 4.74 -12.88 -2.55
CA GLN A 342 3.99 -12.57 -1.33
C GLN A 342 2.49 -12.36 -1.59
N ILE A 343 2.13 -11.68 -2.69
CA ILE A 343 0.73 -11.52 -3.09
C ILE A 343 0.10 -12.87 -3.41
N ILE A 344 0.78 -13.75 -4.15
CA ILE A 344 0.30 -15.09 -4.47
C ILE A 344 0.07 -15.90 -3.19
N ALA A 345 1.06 -15.98 -2.31
CA ALA A 345 0.97 -16.71 -1.04
C ALA A 345 -0.13 -16.18 -0.11
N GLN A 346 -0.26 -14.86 0.02
CA GLN A 346 -1.32 -14.27 0.86
C GLN A 346 -2.72 -14.42 0.26
N ALA A 347 -2.86 -14.31 -1.07
CA ALA A 347 -4.16 -14.43 -1.74
C ALA A 347 -4.65 -15.88 -1.71
N THR A 348 -3.76 -16.85 -1.97
CA THR A 348 -4.07 -18.28 -1.86
C THR A 348 -4.42 -18.66 -0.43
N TRP A 349 -3.64 -18.22 0.57
CA TRP A 349 -3.97 -18.40 1.98
C TRP A 349 -5.35 -17.87 2.32
N LEU A 350 -5.65 -16.62 1.93
CA LEU A 350 -6.92 -15.99 2.29
C LEU A 350 -8.10 -16.69 1.59
N LEU A 351 -7.95 -17.08 0.33
CA LEU A 351 -8.97 -17.84 -0.40
C LEU A 351 -9.19 -19.22 0.24
N HIS A 352 -8.11 -19.92 0.58
CA HIS A 352 -8.14 -21.21 1.25
C HIS A 352 -8.81 -21.13 2.61
N PHE A 353 -8.41 -20.18 3.44
CA PHE A 353 -9.00 -19.94 4.76
C PHE A 353 -10.50 -19.67 4.67
N LEU A 354 -10.93 -18.80 3.75
CA LEU A 354 -12.35 -18.49 3.58
C LEU A 354 -13.16 -19.68 3.05
N ALA A 355 -12.57 -20.55 2.23
CA ALA A 355 -13.22 -21.71 1.64
C ALA A 355 -13.29 -22.93 2.59
N THR A 356 -12.30 -23.11 3.46
CA THR A 356 -12.14 -24.33 4.28
C THR A 356 -12.54 -24.14 5.74
N ASP A 357 -12.48 -22.93 6.29
CA ASP A 357 -12.90 -22.70 7.68
C ASP A 357 -14.42 -22.95 7.82
N PRO A 358 -14.86 -23.83 8.73
CA PRO A 358 -16.28 -24.12 8.96
C PRO A 358 -17.15 -22.90 9.25
N ARG A 359 -16.56 -21.78 9.70
CA ARG A 359 -17.27 -20.53 9.99
C ARG A 359 -17.58 -19.72 8.74
N THR A 360 -16.82 -19.90 7.67
CA THR A 360 -16.88 -19.07 6.47
C THR A 360 -17.27 -19.86 5.21
N ALA A 361 -16.98 -21.16 5.16
CA ALA A 361 -17.15 -22.01 3.97
C ALA A 361 -18.54 -21.86 3.32
N ASP A 362 -19.62 -21.96 4.12
CA ASP A 362 -21.00 -21.84 3.65
C ASP A 362 -21.30 -20.46 3.02
N ALA A 363 -20.71 -19.40 3.57
CA ALA A 363 -20.93 -18.03 3.11
C ALA A 363 -20.03 -17.65 1.92
N ALA A 364 -18.81 -18.20 1.88
CA ALA A 364 -17.83 -17.93 0.83
C ALA A 364 -18.35 -18.42 -0.52
N ASN A 365 -18.83 -19.66 -0.60
CA ASN A 365 -19.36 -20.31 -1.81
C ASN A 365 -18.71 -19.78 -3.10
N ILE A 366 -17.39 -19.97 -3.18
CA ILE A 366 -16.54 -19.38 -4.21
C ILE A 366 -17.06 -19.65 -5.63
N PRO A 367 -17.48 -20.89 -5.99
CA PRO A 367 -17.99 -21.16 -7.33
C PRO A 367 -19.20 -20.30 -7.70
N ALA A 368 -20.16 -20.12 -6.78
CA ALA A 368 -21.34 -19.30 -7.03
C ALA A 368 -20.99 -17.81 -7.23
N LYS A 369 -20.03 -17.29 -6.46
CA LYS A 369 -19.59 -15.89 -6.58
C LYS A 369 -18.79 -15.63 -7.85
N LEU A 370 -17.99 -16.60 -8.28
CA LEU A 370 -17.22 -16.50 -9.51
C LEU A 370 -18.07 -16.69 -10.76
N ALA A 371 -19.15 -17.48 -10.70
CA ALA A 371 -20.08 -17.65 -11.82
C ALA A 371 -20.74 -16.34 -12.27
N ALA A 372 -20.88 -15.36 -11.36
CA ALA A 372 -21.39 -14.03 -11.68
C ALA A 372 -20.39 -13.16 -12.48
N SER A 373 -19.11 -13.54 -12.53
CA SER A 373 -18.05 -12.81 -13.21
C SER A 373 -17.65 -13.49 -14.53
N HIS A 374 -17.57 -12.72 -15.61
CA HIS A 374 -17.29 -13.26 -16.95
C HIS A 374 -15.91 -13.92 -17.00
N GLY A 375 -15.87 -15.25 -17.18
CA GLY A 375 -14.64 -16.04 -17.17
C GLY A 375 -13.97 -16.20 -15.79
N GLY A 376 -14.64 -15.82 -14.70
CA GLY A 376 -14.08 -15.87 -13.35
C GLY A 376 -13.69 -17.28 -12.92
N SER A 377 -14.60 -18.25 -13.09
CA SER A 377 -14.33 -19.65 -12.74
C SER A 377 -13.20 -20.24 -13.57
N GLN A 378 -13.17 -20.02 -14.89
CA GLN A 378 -12.11 -20.53 -15.75
C GLN A 378 -10.72 -19.99 -15.36
N ARG A 379 -10.62 -18.67 -15.09
CA ARG A 379 -9.37 -18.04 -14.65
C ARG A 379 -8.92 -18.54 -13.28
N TYR A 380 -9.87 -18.81 -12.39
CA TYR A 380 -9.61 -19.39 -11.08
C TYR A 380 -9.02 -20.80 -11.19
N TYR A 381 -9.64 -21.71 -11.97
CA TYR A 381 -9.10 -23.05 -12.18
C TYR A 381 -7.71 -23.02 -12.82
N LEU A 382 -7.51 -22.18 -13.84
CA LEU A 382 -6.21 -22.02 -14.49
C LEU A 382 -5.13 -21.53 -13.52
N ALA A 383 -5.46 -20.56 -12.66
CA ALA A 383 -4.54 -20.06 -11.65
C ALA A 383 -4.16 -21.13 -10.63
N LEU A 384 -5.14 -21.90 -10.12
CA LEU A 384 -4.87 -22.99 -9.19
C LEU A 384 -4.06 -24.11 -9.82
N ALA A 385 -4.36 -24.50 -11.07
CA ALA A 385 -3.61 -25.52 -11.79
C ALA A 385 -2.14 -25.10 -11.96
N ARG A 386 -1.88 -23.86 -12.41
CA ARG A 386 -0.50 -23.32 -12.52
C ARG A 386 0.25 -23.35 -11.20
N LEU A 387 -0.42 -23.05 -10.08
CA LEU A 387 0.19 -23.13 -8.75
C LEU A 387 0.44 -24.57 -8.29
N ASN A 388 -0.45 -25.50 -8.63
CA ASN A 388 -0.33 -26.92 -8.27
C ASN A 388 0.83 -27.61 -9.03
N PHE A 389 1.06 -27.23 -10.29
CA PHE A 389 2.16 -27.73 -11.12
C PHE A 389 3.42 -26.85 -11.04
N ALA A 390 3.55 -26.02 -9.99
CA ALA A 390 4.70 -25.13 -9.82
C ALA A 390 6.06 -25.85 -9.77
N GLU A 391 6.10 -27.14 -9.42
CA GLU A 391 7.33 -27.96 -9.43
C GLU A 391 7.88 -28.21 -10.85
N GLU A 392 7.03 -28.11 -11.87
CA GLU A 392 7.41 -28.29 -13.27
C GLU A 392 7.83 -26.96 -13.94
N ASP A 393 7.51 -25.83 -13.30
CA ASP A 393 7.75 -24.47 -13.79
C ASP A 393 8.86 -23.76 -13.01
N LEU A 394 10.05 -23.64 -13.61
CA LEU A 394 11.25 -22.97 -13.06
C LEU A 394 11.00 -21.54 -12.52
N VAL A 395 9.96 -20.86 -13.00
CA VAL A 395 9.57 -19.49 -12.59
C VAL A 395 8.87 -19.49 -11.24
N LEU A 396 8.08 -20.52 -10.96
CA LEU A 396 7.32 -20.67 -9.73
C LEU A 396 8.15 -21.36 -8.63
N GLU A 397 9.05 -22.26 -9.03
CA GLU A 397 9.98 -22.96 -8.13
C GLU A 397 10.87 -22.02 -7.30
N ALA A 398 11.28 -20.87 -7.87
CA ALA A 398 12.25 -19.97 -7.25
C ALA A 398 11.68 -19.10 -6.11
N GLY A 399 10.35 -19.03 -5.93
CA GLY A 399 9.76 -18.08 -4.99
C GLY A 399 8.40 -18.44 -4.38
N ILE A 400 7.75 -19.54 -4.80
CA ILE A 400 6.50 -20.01 -4.20
C ILE A 400 6.82 -21.11 -3.18
N ASP A 401 6.31 -20.96 -1.97
CA ASP A 401 6.48 -21.93 -0.89
C ASP A 401 5.58 -23.16 -1.06
N ALA A 402 6.04 -24.31 -0.57
CA ALA A 402 5.31 -25.58 -0.67
C ALA A 402 3.92 -25.53 0.01
N GLU A 403 3.76 -24.73 1.07
CA GLU A 403 2.47 -24.55 1.76
C GLU A 403 1.46 -23.82 0.85
N THR A 404 1.90 -22.86 0.04
CA THR A 404 1.05 -22.23 -0.99
C THR A 404 0.60 -23.22 -2.06
N VAL A 405 1.47 -24.14 -2.49
CA VAL A 405 1.13 -25.21 -3.45
C VAL A 405 0.11 -26.18 -2.85
N GLU A 406 0.32 -26.63 -1.61
CA GLU A 406 -0.60 -27.53 -0.89
C GLU A 406 -2.00 -26.90 -0.73
N ARG A 407 -2.07 -25.62 -0.35
CA ARG A 407 -3.36 -24.90 -0.26
C ARG A 407 -4.04 -24.75 -1.62
N ALA A 408 -3.27 -24.53 -2.69
CA ALA A 408 -3.82 -24.46 -4.04
C ALA A 408 -4.36 -25.81 -4.50
N HIS A 409 -3.69 -26.92 -4.14
CA HIS A 409 -4.15 -28.28 -4.38
C HIS A 409 -5.50 -28.55 -3.70
N GLU A 410 -5.61 -28.29 -2.40
CA GLU A 410 -6.87 -28.48 -1.65
C GLU A 410 -8.00 -27.62 -2.22
N LEU A 411 -7.72 -26.37 -2.60
CA LEU A 411 -8.68 -25.49 -3.25
C LEU A 411 -9.15 -26.02 -4.62
N LEU A 412 -8.25 -26.66 -5.37
CA LEU A 412 -8.57 -27.27 -6.67
C LEU A 412 -9.46 -28.50 -6.49
N GLU A 413 -9.14 -29.38 -5.53
CA GLU A 413 -9.98 -30.54 -5.18
C GLU A 413 -11.39 -30.13 -4.76
N LEU A 414 -11.53 -29.05 -3.99
CA LEU A 414 -12.84 -28.53 -3.59
C LEU A 414 -13.63 -27.89 -4.72
N ALA A 415 -12.93 -27.33 -5.72
CA ALA A 415 -13.56 -26.61 -6.81
C ALA A 415 -13.95 -27.50 -7.99
N VAL A 416 -13.31 -28.67 -8.13
CA VAL A 416 -13.43 -29.54 -9.30
C VAL A 416 -14.30 -30.76 -8.96
N THR A 417 -15.27 -31.07 -9.83
CA THR A 417 -15.98 -32.36 -9.74
C THR A 417 -15.08 -33.48 -10.25
N PRO A 418 -15.20 -34.74 -9.78
CA PRO A 418 -14.28 -35.81 -10.16
C PRO A 418 -14.17 -36.04 -11.69
N ASP A 419 -15.20 -35.70 -12.47
CA ASP A 419 -15.18 -35.81 -13.94
C ASP A 419 -14.41 -34.66 -14.63
N GLU A 420 -14.31 -33.47 -14.02
CA GLU A 420 -13.58 -32.31 -14.54
C GLU A 420 -12.09 -32.32 -14.13
N GLY A 421 -11.73 -33.08 -13.09
CA GLY A 421 -10.35 -33.16 -12.56
C GLY A 421 -9.41 -33.95 -13.47
N ASP A 422 -9.91 -35.02 -14.07
CA ASP A 422 -9.17 -35.81 -15.05
C ASP A 422 -8.87 -34.98 -16.32
N GLU A 423 -9.80 -34.14 -16.77
CA GLU A 423 -9.57 -33.24 -17.93
C GLU A 423 -8.54 -32.14 -17.65
N ILE A 424 -8.52 -31.57 -16.44
CA ILE A 424 -7.54 -30.54 -16.06
C ILE A 424 -6.14 -31.16 -15.93
N SER A 425 -6.01 -32.36 -15.38
CA SER A 425 -4.71 -33.06 -15.30
C SER A 425 -4.17 -33.51 -16.65
N GLU A 426 -5.00 -33.65 -17.68
CA GLU A 426 -4.56 -33.98 -19.05
C GLU A 426 -4.18 -32.74 -19.89
N LEU A 427 -4.53 -31.53 -19.42
CA LEU A 427 -4.33 -30.26 -20.12
C LEU A 427 -3.02 -29.53 -19.76
N PHE A 428 -2.38 -29.92 -18.65
CA PHE A 428 -1.06 -29.48 -18.20
C PHE A 428 -0.12 -30.68 -18.23
#